data_AF-A0A2V7JV15-F1
#
_entry.id   AF-A0A2V7JV15-F1
#
_cell.length_a   1.000
_cell.length_b   1.000
_cell.length_c   1.000
_cell.angle_alpha   90.00
_cell.angle_beta   90.00
_cell.angle_gamma   90.00
#
_symmetry.space_group_name_H-M   'P 1'
#
loop_
_entity.id
_entity.type
_entity.pdbx_description
1 polymer ?
#
loop_
_entity_poly.entity_id
_entity_poly.type
_entity_poly.pdbx_seq_one_letter_code
_entity_poly.pdbx_strand_id
1 'polypeptide(L)'
;MPVQAIAWSPSGAVRIVDQRALPEDFATRDLESVAAVADAIRHLQVRGAPLIGIAAAMGLVAGLRDDRGLARGAFLAKLEGHAAVLAATRPTAVNLRWALDRMLAAARETPGEGGALWERLQVEATAIWEEDRAMCRKIGEHGLALLPDGAKVLTHCNAGALATGGIGTALAPIYLAHEAGRQVQVFAGESRPVLQGARLTAWELTHAGIPCTVIADAAA
;
A
#
# COMPACT_ATOMS: atom_id res chain seq x y z
N MET A 1 10.02 -14.02 5.38
CA MET A 1 10.11 -12.94 4.35
C MET A 1 8.95 -11.98 4.55
N PRO A 2 9.09 -10.68 4.23
CA PRO A 2 8.00 -9.72 4.31
C PRO A 2 6.84 -10.11 3.37
N VAL A 3 5.62 -9.81 3.79
CA VAL A 3 4.40 -10.04 3.01
C VAL A 3 4.27 -9.03 1.87
N GLN A 4 3.67 -9.41 0.74
CA GLN A 4 3.29 -8.48 -0.33
C GLN A 4 1.81 -8.10 -0.17
N ALA A 5 1.54 -6.85 0.20
CA ALA A 5 0.19 -6.39 0.52
C ALA A 5 -0.70 -6.13 -0.69
N ILE A 6 -0.09 -5.84 -1.85
CA ILE A 6 -0.78 -5.49 -3.09
C ILE A 6 -0.01 -6.01 -4.31
N ALA A 7 -0.74 -6.40 -5.35
CA ALA A 7 -0.19 -6.79 -6.65
C ALA A 7 -1.26 -6.65 -7.75
N TRP A 8 -0.85 -6.72 -9.02
CA TRP A 8 -1.77 -7.02 -10.11
C TRP A 8 -2.19 -8.50 -10.02
N SER A 9 -3.49 -8.77 -10.08
CA SER A 9 -3.97 -10.14 -10.25
C SER A 9 -3.67 -10.65 -11.67
N PRO A 10 -3.72 -11.97 -11.93
CA PRO A 10 -3.61 -12.50 -13.29
C PRO A 10 -4.70 -11.98 -14.24
N SER A 11 -5.88 -11.66 -13.71
CA SER A 11 -6.93 -10.99 -14.47
C SER A 11 -6.66 -9.50 -14.65
N GLY A 12 -5.62 -8.92 -14.03
CA GLY A 12 -5.27 -7.50 -14.00
C GLY A 12 -6.19 -6.63 -13.13
N ALA A 13 -6.92 -7.26 -12.21
CA ALA A 13 -7.58 -6.58 -11.09
C ALA A 13 -6.53 -6.18 -10.02
N VAL A 14 -6.95 -5.38 -9.04
CA VAL A 14 -6.08 -5.03 -7.90
C VAL A 14 -6.18 -6.12 -6.85
N ARG A 15 -5.15 -6.97 -6.72
CA ARG A 15 -5.08 -7.98 -5.66
C ARG A 15 -4.57 -7.35 -4.38
N ILE A 16 -5.31 -7.49 -3.29
CA ILE A 16 -4.93 -6.99 -1.97
C ILE A 16 -4.95 -8.11 -0.92
N VAL A 17 -4.22 -7.92 0.18
CA VAL A 17 -4.46 -8.63 1.45
C VAL A 17 -5.59 -7.91 2.20
N ASP A 18 -6.65 -8.62 2.61
CA ASP A 18 -7.72 -8.02 3.45
C ASP A 18 -7.22 -7.84 4.88
N GLN A 19 -6.74 -6.64 5.19
CA GLN A 19 -6.17 -6.34 6.50
C GLN A 19 -7.16 -6.38 7.67
N ARG A 20 -8.47 -6.50 7.42
CA ARG A 20 -9.45 -6.71 8.48
C ARG A 20 -9.48 -8.15 8.97
N ALA A 21 -9.12 -9.10 8.11
CA ALA A 21 -9.11 -10.53 8.43
C ALA A 21 -7.91 -10.92 9.31
N LEU A 22 -6.85 -10.10 9.32
CA LEU A 22 -5.68 -10.30 10.14
C LEU A 22 -5.94 -9.92 11.62
N PRO A 23 -5.33 -10.63 12.59
CA PRO A 23 -4.36 -11.73 12.42
C PRO A 23 -4.96 -13.12 12.19
N GLU A 24 -6.28 -13.28 12.26
CA GLU A 24 -6.95 -14.58 12.29
C GLU A 24 -6.88 -15.33 10.94
N ASP A 25 -6.93 -14.61 9.83
CA ASP A 25 -6.91 -15.19 8.48
C ASP A 25 -6.12 -14.34 7.49
N PHE A 26 -5.32 -15.02 6.66
CA PHE A 26 -4.58 -14.41 5.55
C PHE A 26 -5.40 -14.51 4.26
N ALA A 27 -6.42 -13.65 4.15
CA ALA A 27 -7.29 -13.59 2.98
C ALA A 27 -6.77 -12.59 1.93
N THR A 28 -6.84 -12.99 0.66
CA THR A 28 -6.60 -12.08 -0.48
C THR A 28 -7.89 -11.81 -1.25
N ARG A 29 -8.00 -10.63 -1.84
CA ARG A 29 -9.17 -10.20 -2.65
C ARG A 29 -8.72 -9.53 -3.93
N ASP A 30 -9.40 -9.84 -5.03
CA ASP A 30 -9.22 -9.17 -6.32
C ASP A 30 -10.32 -8.10 -6.48
N LEU A 31 -9.90 -6.84 -6.59
CA LEU A 31 -10.79 -5.70 -6.71
C LEU A 31 -10.87 -5.27 -8.18
N GLU A 32 -12.01 -5.54 -8.81
CA GLU A 32 -12.17 -5.36 -10.27
C GLU A 32 -12.68 -3.97 -10.67
N SER A 33 -13.10 -3.14 -9.71
CA SER A 33 -13.69 -1.83 -10.01
C SER A 33 -13.26 -0.74 -9.04
N VAL A 34 -13.43 0.51 -9.48
CA VAL A 34 -13.21 1.70 -8.63
C VAL A 34 -14.10 1.67 -7.39
N ALA A 35 -15.34 1.18 -7.51
CA ALA A 35 -16.24 1.03 -6.37
C ALA A 35 -15.71 0.02 -5.34
N ALA A 36 -15.18 -1.12 -5.80
CA ALA A 36 -14.57 -2.12 -4.91
C ALA A 36 -13.31 -1.59 -4.22
N VAL A 37 -12.45 -0.85 -4.94
CA VAL A 37 -11.27 -0.20 -4.34
C VAL A 37 -11.67 0.88 -3.34
N ALA A 38 -12.68 1.70 -3.67
CA ALA A 38 -13.19 2.72 -2.77
C ALA A 38 -13.75 2.11 -1.47
N ASP A 39 -14.49 1.00 -1.59
CA ASP A 39 -14.99 0.24 -0.45
C ASP A 39 -13.86 -0.32 0.41
N ALA A 40 -12.86 -0.93 -0.22
CA ALA A 40 -11.70 -1.49 0.46
C ALA A 40 -10.91 -0.43 1.26
N ILE A 41 -10.76 0.78 0.73
CA ILE A 41 -10.10 1.89 1.42
C ILE A 41 -10.96 2.42 2.59
N ARG A 42 -12.27 2.61 2.38
CA ARG A 42 -13.18 3.13 3.42
C ARG A 42 -13.28 2.20 4.61
N HIS A 43 -13.37 0.89 4.34
CA HIS A 43 -13.54 -0.12 5.37
C HIS A 43 -12.21 -0.67 5.90
N LEU A 44 -11.06 -0.08 5.55
CA LEU A 44 -9.74 -0.46 6.06
C LEU A 44 -9.31 -1.89 5.70
N GLN A 45 -9.82 -2.44 4.59
CA GLN A 45 -9.22 -3.61 3.93
C GLN A 45 -7.84 -3.27 3.40
N VAL A 46 -7.70 -2.03 2.88
CA VAL A 46 -6.43 -1.42 2.49
C VAL A 46 -6.17 -0.22 3.39
N ARG A 47 -5.02 -0.19 4.05
CA ARG A 47 -4.59 0.97 4.85
C ARG A 47 -3.07 1.13 4.82
N GLY A 48 -2.60 2.28 5.31
CA GLY A 48 -1.22 2.73 5.14
C GLY A 48 -1.17 3.78 4.05
N ALA A 49 -0.56 4.93 4.34
CA ALA A 49 -0.65 6.09 3.45
C ALA A 49 -0.12 5.79 2.04
N PRO A 50 1.05 5.15 1.86
CA PRO A 50 1.52 4.77 0.53
C PRO A 50 0.61 3.74 -0.14
N LEU A 51 0.22 2.68 0.59
CA LEU A 51 -0.59 1.59 0.03
C LEU A 51 -1.95 2.07 -0.49
N ILE A 52 -2.60 3.02 0.21
CA ILE A 52 -3.87 3.60 -0.24
C ILE A 52 -3.69 4.33 -1.59
N GLY A 53 -2.60 5.08 -1.76
CA GLY A 53 -2.30 5.76 -3.02
C GLY A 53 -2.06 4.78 -4.17
N ILE A 54 -1.28 3.74 -3.93
CA ILE A 54 -1.00 2.67 -4.90
C ILE A 54 -2.30 1.96 -5.30
N ALA A 55 -3.11 1.54 -4.33
CA ALA A 55 -4.38 0.87 -4.58
C ALA A 55 -5.34 1.74 -5.40
N ALA A 56 -5.41 3.05 -5.11
CA ALA A 56 -6.22 3.99 -5.87
C ALA A 56 -5.75 4.14 -7.32
N ALA A 57 -4.44 4.30 -7.56
CA ALA A 57 -3.87 4.37 -8.90
C ALA A 57 -4.16 3.09 -9.70
N MET A 58 -3.90 1.91 -9.11
CA MET A 58 -4.20 0.64 -9.75
C MET A 58 -5.71 0.46 -9.99
N GLY A 59 -6.54 0.94 -9.05
CA GLY A 59 -8.00 0.91 -9.14
C GLY A 59 -8.57 1.70 -10.31
N LEU A 60 -7.97 2.85 -10.65
CA LEU A 60 -8.35 3.62 -11.84
C LEU A 60 -8.15 2.79 -13.11
N VAL A 61 -7.03 2.10 -13.23
CA VAL A 61 -6.70 1.27 -14.40
C VAL A 61 -7.66 0.08 -14.50
N ALA A 62 -7.86 -0.64 -13.39
CA ALA A 62 -8.79 -1.77 -13.36
C ALA A 62 -10.21 -1.35 -13.76
N GLY A 63 -10.72 -0.26 -13.19
CA GLY A 63 -12.08 0.20 -13.46
C GLY A 63 -12.31 0.93 -14.78
N LEU A 64 -11.26 1.23 -15.55
CA LEU A 64 -11.36 1.83 -16.90
C LEU A 64 -11.05 0.83 -18.02
N ARG A 65 -10.86 -0.45 -17.69
CA ARG A 65 -10.49 -1.48 -18.68
C ARG A 65 -11.47 -1.59 -19.84
N ASP A 66 -12.77 -1.52 -19.58
CA ASP A 66 -13.79 -1.66 -20.61
C ASP A 66 -14.03 -0.35 -21.37
N ASP A 67 -13.38 0.74 -20.93
CA ASP A 67 -13.49 2.07 -21.53
C ASP A 67 -12.38 2.39 -22.54
N ARG A 68 -11.49 1.43 -22.83
CA ARG A 68 -10.40 1.59 -23.80
C ARG A 68 -10.87 2.01 -25.20
N GLY A 69 -12.11 1.67 -25.56
CA GLY A 69 -12.71 2.06 -26.84
C GLY A 69 -13.28 3.49 -26.88
N LEU A 70 -13.30 4.21 -25.75
CA LEU A 70 -13.85 5.56 -25.70
C LEU A 70 -12.96 6.58 -26.42
N ALA A 71 -13.60 7.58 -27.03
CA ALA A 71 -12.91 8.78 -27.48
C ALA A 71 -12.25 9.49 -26.30
N ARG A 72 -11.11 10.15 -26.56
CA ARG A 72 -10.25 10.82 -25.57
C ARG A 72 -11.03 11.62 -24.53
N GLY A 73 -11.91 12.51 -24.97
CA GLY A 73 -12.68 13.38 -24.08
C GLY A 73 -13.59 12.60 -23.12
N ALA A 74 -14.26 11.56 -23.62
CA ALA A 74 -15.12 10.70 -22.80
C ALA A 74 -14.31 9.85 -21.82
N PHE A 75 -13.15 9.34 -22.24
CA PHE A 75 -12.24 8.61 -21.37
C PHE A 75 -11.72 9.48 -20.22
N LEU A 76 -11.24 10.69 -20.53
CA LEU A 76 -10.74 11.63 -19.52
C LEU A 76 -11.83 12.05 -18.53
N ALA A 77 -13.05 12.32 -19.01
CA ALA A 77 -14.17 12.64 -18.13
C ALA A 77 -14.49 11.48 -17.16
N LYS A 78 -14.45 10.23 -17.64
CA LYS A 78 -14.68 9.05 -16.80
C LYS A 78 -13.55 8.83 -15.79
N LEU A 79 -12.30 9.00 -16.22
CA LEU A 79 -11.13 8.97 -15.35
C LEU A 79 -11.23 10.01 -14.23
N GLU A 80 -11.61 11.25 -14.54
CA GLU A 80 -11.81 12.32 -13.56
C GLU A 80 -12.93 11.99 -12.55
N GLY A 81 -14.05 11.45 -13.03
CA GLY A 81 -15.13 10.96 -12.16
C GLY A 81 -14.68 9.85 -11.22
N HIS A 82 -13.94 8.87 -11.73
CA HIS A 82 -13.36 7.79 -10.93
C HIS A 82 -12.34 8.30 -9.90
N ALA A 83 -11.48 9.23 -10.29
CA ALA A 83 -10.50 9.85 -9.39
C ALA A 83 -11.20 10.63 -8.26
N ALA A 84 -12.28 11.36 -8.57
CA ALA A 84 -13.08 12.06 -7.55
C ALA A 84 -13.71 11.09 -6.54
N VAL A 85 -14.25 9.96 -7.00
CA VAL A 85 -14.82 8.92 -6.12
C VAL A 85 -13.76 8.38 -5.15
N LEU A 86 -12.55 8.09 -5.65
CA LEU A 86 -11.45 7.60 -4.83
C LEU A 86 -10.93 8.68 -3.87
N ALA A 87 -10.75 9.92 -4.33
CA ALA A 87 -10.30 11.02 -3.47
C ALA A 87 -11.23 11.24 -2.26
N ALA A 88 -12.54 11.02 -2.43
CA ALA A 88 -13.53 11.17 -1.38
C ALA A 88 -13.50 10.04 -0.33
N THR A 89 -12.77 8.93 -0.52
CA THR A 89 -12.74 7.84 0.45
C THR A 89 -12.03 8.25 1.74
N ARG A 90 -10.96 9.05 1.63
CA ARG A 90 -10.13 9.53 2.75
C ARG A 90 -9.52 10.90 2.41
N PRO A 91 -10.27 12.01 2.53
CA PRO A 91 -9.88 13.30 1.96
C PRO A 91 -8.60 13.93 2.57
N THR A 92 -8.19 13.47 3.75
CA THR A 92 -6.96 13.92 4.42
C THR A 92 -5.71 13.10 4.04
N ALA A 93 -5.85 12.02 3.27
CA ALA A 93 -4.74 11.18 2.87
C ALA A 93 -3.95 11.82 1.72
N VAL A 94 -2.83 12.48 2.03
CA VAL A 94 -2.00 13.18 1.05
C VAL A 94 -1.48 12.24 -0.05
N ASN A 95 -1.01 11.04 0.31
CA ASN A 95 -0.53 10.04 -0.65
C ASN A 95 -1.62 9.57 -1.64
N LEU A 96 -2.88 9.51 -1.19
CA LEU A 96 -4.02 9.20 -2.06
C LEU A 96 -4.19 10.31 -3.10
N ARG A 97 -4.22 11.56 -2.64
CA ARG A 97 -4.37 12.71 -3.54
C ARG A 97 -3.21 12.81 -4.52
N TRP A 98 -1.98 12.68 -4.04
CA TRP A 98 -0.77 12.68 -4.86
C TRP A 98 -0.82 11.62 -5.97
N ALA A 99 -1.20 10.38 -5.65
CA ALA A 99 -1.25 9.30 -6.64
C ALA A 99 -2.33 9.57 -7.70
N LEU A 100 -3.51 10.04 -7.30
CA LEU A 100 -4.59 10.39 -8.23
C LEU A 100 -4.21 11.56 -9.14
N ASP A 101 -3.60 12.61 -8.59
CA ASP A 101 -3.16 13.78 -9.37
C ASP A 101 -2.08 13.37 -10.40
N ARG A 102 -1.13 12.50 -10.01
CA ARG A 102 -0.12 11.94 -10.91
C ARG A 102 -0.73 11.13 -12.06
N MET A 103 -1.73 10.30 -11.77
CA MET A 103 -2.45 9.52 -12.79
C MET A 103 -3.21 10.43 -13.76
N LEU A 104 -3.90 11.45 -13.26
CA LEU A 104 -4.61 12.44 -14.09
C LEU A 104 -3.66 13.21 -15.01
N ALA A 105 -2.50 13.63 -14.50
CA ALA A 105 -1.47 14.29 -15.29
C ALA A 105 -0.96 13.38 -16.42
N ALA A 106 -0.61 12.13 -16.10
CA ALA A 106 -0.11 11.16 -17.08
C ALA A 106 -1.11 10.92 -18.23
N ALA A 107 -2.41 10.82 -17.95
CA ALA A 107 -3.43 10.68 -18.99
C ALA A 107 -3.59 11.95 -19.84
N ARG A 108 -3.56 13.14 -19.22
CA ARG A 108 -3.71 14.43 -19.93
C ARG A 108 -2.54 14.71 -20.87
N GLU A 109 -1.33 14.35 -20.47
CA GLU A 109 -0.09 14.54 -21.25
C GLU A 109 0.08 13.50 -22.37
N THR A 110 -0.59 12.36 -22.27
CA THR A 110 -0.50 11.30 -23.27
C THR A 110 -1.40 11.62 -24.46
N PRO A 111 -0.89 11.66 -25.71
CA PRO A 111 -1.73 11.83 -26.89
C PRO A 111 -2.50 10.54 -27.24
N GLY A 112 -3.57 10.68 -28.03
CA GLY A 112 -4.37 9.55 -28.52
C GLY A 112 -5.72 9.37 -27.80
N GLU A 113 -6.37 8.25 -28.13
CA GLU A 113 -7.70 7.85 -27.66
C GLU A 113 -7.63 7.00 -26.37
N GLY A 114 -8.80 6.55 -25.87
CA GLY A 114 -8.92 5.84 -24.58
C GLY A 114 -7.96 4.65 -24.42
N GLY A 115 -7.67 3.91 -25.49
CA GLY A 115 -6.74 2.78 -25.45
C GLY A 115 -5.31 3.21 -25.09
N ALA A 116 -4.79 4.24 -25.75
CA ALA A 116 -3.44 4.76 -25.48
C ALA A 116 -3.35 5.37 -24.07
N LEU A 117 -4.41 6.04 -23.61
CA LEU A 117 -4.47 6.62 -22.27
C LEU A 117 -4.50 5.52 -21.20
N TRP A 118 -5.30 4.47 -21.42
CA TRP A 118 -5.37 3.34 -20.50
C TRP A 118 -4.02 2.60 -20.41
N GLU A 119 -3.35 2.36 -21.54
CA GLU A 119 -2.01 1.76 -21.56
C GLU A 119 -1.00 2.61 -20.78
N ARG A 120 -1.03 3.94 -20.95
CA ARG A 120 -0.19 4.83 -20.15
C ARG A 120 -0.51 4.72 -18.66
N LEU A 121 -1.78 4.73 -18.29
CA LEU A 121 -2.19 4.63 -16.88
C LEU A 121 -1.75 3.30 -16.26
N GLN A 122 -1.81 2.19 -17.00
CA GLN A 122 -1.28 0.89 -16.55
C GLN A 122 0.22 0.96 -16.21
N VAL A 123 1.01 1.60 -17.08
CA VAL A 123 2.45 1.83 -16.84
C VAL A 123 2.65 2.73 -15.62
N GLU A 124 1.93 3.85 -15.53
CA GLU A 124 2.08 4.83 -14.46
C GLU A 124 1.68 4.27 -13.09
N ALA A 125 0.58 3.53 -12.98
CA ALA A 125 0.17 2.89 -11.74
C ALA A 125 1.19 1.85 -11.26
N THR A 126 1.78 1.10 -12.20
CA THR A 126 2.85 0.14 -11.91
C THR A 126 4.13 0.86 -11.48
N ALA A 127 4.46 1.99 -12.11
CA ALA A 127 5.60 2.81 -11.72
C ALA A 127 5.44 3.38 -10.29
N ILE A 128 4.26 3.89 -9.93
CA ILE A 128 3.96 4.34 -8.55
C ILE A 128 4.22 3.23 -7.53
N TRP A 129 3.80 2.00 -7.84
CA TRP A 129 4.04 0.85 -6.96
C TRP A 129 5.52 0.50 -6.84
N GLU A 130 6.23 0.35 -7.97
CA GLU A 130 7.64 -0.05 -7.98
C GLU A 130 8.57 1.03 -7.41
N GLU A 131 8.24 2.31 -7.61
CA GLU A 131 8.95 3.43 -6.96
C GLU A 131 8.78 3.39 -5.45
N ASP A 132 7.57 3.11 -4.94
CA ASP A 132 7.35 2.96 -3.50
C ASP A 132 8.13 1.76 -2.93
N ARG A 133 8.19 0.64 -3.66
CA ARG A 133 9.03 -0.51 -3.28
C ARG A 133 10.49 -0.14 -3.16
N ALA A 134 11.02 0.57 -4.16
CA ALA A 134 12.40 1.04 -4.16
C ALA A 134 12.66 2.04 -3.03
N MET A 135 11.73 2.96 -2.76
CA MET A 135 11.83 3.89 -1.64
C MET A 135 11.83 3.16 -0.29
N CYS A 136 10.92 2.20 -0.08
CA CYS A 136 10.87 1.37 1.13
C CYS A 136 12.20 0.66 1.38
N ARG A 137 12.78 0.05 0.32
CA ARG A 137 14.10 -0.60 0.41
C ARG A 137 15.20 0.38 0.81
N LYS A 138 15.26 1.55 0.17
CA LYS A 138 16.25 2.59 0.50
C LYS A 138 16.09 3.12 1.93
N ILE A 139 14.86 3.35 2.40
CA ILE A 139 14.57 3.73 3.78
C ILE A 139 15.12 2.66 4.74
N GLY A 140 14.89 1.38 4.42
CA GLY A 140 15.45 0.26 5.14
C GLY A 140 16.97 0.28 5.19
N GLU A 141 17.63 0.44 4.05
CA GLU A 141 19.10 0.43 3.93
C GLU A 141 19.75 1.59 4.69
N HIS A 142 19.18 2.79 4.61
CA HIS A 142 19.65 3.93 5.38
C HIS A 142 19.39 3.76 6.88
N GLY A 143 18.24 3.21 7.27
CA GLY A 143 17.92 2.97 8.68
C GLY A 143 18.69 1.79 9.29
N LEU A 144 19.15 0.82 8.49
CA LEU A 144 19.91 -0.34 8.97
C LEU A 144 21.21 0.06 9.68
N ALA A 145 21.82 1.17 9.25
CA ALA A 145 23.01 1.72 9.92
C ALA A 145 22.74 2.17 11.36
N LEU A 146 21.47 2.44 11.71
CA LEU A 146 21.04 2.88 13.04
C LEU A 146 20.68 1.72 13.98
N LEU A 147 20.58 0.49 13.47
CA LEU A 147 20.18 -0.68 14.24
C LEU A 147 21.39 -1.59 14.53
N PRO A 148 22.06 -1.44 15.69
CA PRO A 148 23.15 -2.35 16.06
C PRO A 148 22.65 -3.79 16.24
N ASP A 149 23.57 -4.75 16.24
CA ASP A 149 23.25 -6.13 16.62
C ASP A 149 22.80 -6.17 18.09
N GLY A 150 21.71 -6.88 18.38
CA GLY A 150 21.04 -6.89 19.68
C GLY A 150 20.10 -5.71 19.94
N ALA A 151 19.74 -4.92 18.92
CA ALA A 151 18.87 -3.76 19.08
C ALA A 151 17.48 -4.13 19.63
N LYS A 152 16.96 -3.27 20.52
CA LYS A 152 15.58 -3.28 20.99
C LYS A 152 14.86 -2.07 20.42
N VAL A 153 13.83 -2.29 19.62
CA VAL A 153 13.13 -1.23 18.88
C VAL A 153 11.70 -1.12 19.35
N LEU A 154 11.30 0.04 19.83
CA LEU A 154 9.89 0.38 20.06
C LEU A 154 9.31 0.99 18.78
N THR A 155 8.14 0.49 18.36
CA THR A 155 7.40 1.02 17.21
C THR A 155 5.92 1.21 17.54
N HIS A 156 5.22 1.99 16.72
CA HIS A 156 3.81 2.31 16.92
C HIS A 156 3.06 2.26 15.59
N CYS A 157 1.76 1.94 15.66
CA CYS A 157 0.90 1.67 14.51
C CYS A 157 1.43 0.51 13.66
N ASN A 158 1.20 0.56 12.35
CA ASN A 158 1.72 -0.36 11.35
C ASN A 158 2.30 0.41 10.17
N ALA A 159 3.62 0.33 10.02
CA ALA A 159 4.40 1.00 8.98
C ALA A 159 5.40 0.02 8.33
N GLY A 160 5.00 -1.24 8.23
CA GLY A 160 5.72 -2.31 7.54
C GLY A 160 5.13 -2.61 6.18
N ALA A 161 5.31 -3.85 5.74
CA ALA A 161 4.97 -4.25 4.38
C ALA A 161 3.46 -4.20 4.11
N LEU A 162 2.64 -4.44 5.13
CA LEU A 162 1.17 -4.28 5.04
C LEU A 162 0.70 -2.82 4.84
N ALA A 163 1.56 -1.82 5.01
CA ALA A 163 1.20 -0.41 4.88
C ALA A 163 1.77 0.28 3.63
N THR A 164 2.54 -0.43 2.82
CA THR A 164 3.28 0.12 1.67
C THR A 164 3.25 -0.82 0.47
N GLY A 165 3.71 -0.36 -0.69
CA GLY A 165 3.95 -1.19 -1.86
C GLY A 165 5.12 -2.17 -1.69
N GLY A 166 6.06 -1.87 -0.79
CA GLY A 166 7.26 -2.66 -0.50
C GLY A 166 7.35 -3.18 0.93
N ILE A 167 8.58 -3.18 1.47
CA ILE A 167 8.90 -3.75 2.79
C ILE A 167 8.58 -2.82 3.97
N GLY A 168 7.90 -1.69 3.73
CA GLY A 168 7.56 -0.71 4.77
C GLY A 168 8.49 0.49 4.86
N THR A 169 8.27 1.29 5.88
CA THR A 169 9.10 2.45 6.23
C THR A 169 9.78 2.22 7.56
N ALA A 170 9.07 2.38 8.68
CA ALA A 170 9.65 2.20 10.01
C ALA A 170 10.07 0.75 10.30
N LEU A 171 9.39 -0.24 9.69
CA LEU A 171 9.80 -1.65 9.83
C LEU A 171 10.80 -2.11 8.77
N ALA A 172 11.05 -1.32 7.71
CA ALA A 172 12.01 -1.72 6.68
C ALA A 172 13.43 -1.94 7.25
N PRO A 173 13.99 -1.05 8.10
CA PRO A 173 15.29 -1.30 8.73
C PRO A 173 15.31 -2.57 9.58
N ILE A 174 14.19 -2.88 10.26
CA ILE A 174 14.06 -4.07 11.10
C ILE A 174 14.09 -5.34 10.22
N TYR A 175 13.35 -5.35 9.11
CA TYR A 175 13.41 -6.46 8.16
C TYR A 175 14.81 -6.68 7.61
N LEU A 176 15.51 -5.61 7.20
CA LEU A 176 16.86 -5.74 6.66
C LEU A 176 17.89 -6.13 7.72
N ALA A 177 17.73 -5.69 8.97
CA ALA A 177 18.59 -6.10 10.07
C ALA A 177 18.46 -7.61 10.33
N HIS A 178 17.22 -8.12 10.35
CA HIS A 178 16.95 -9.54 10.48
C HIS A 178 17.49 -10.35 9.28
N GLU A 179 17.29 -9.87 8.04
CA GLU A 179 17.85 -10.48 6.82
C GLU A 179 19.38 -10.57 6.87
N ALA A 180 20.04 -9.55 7.44
CA ALA A 180 21.49 -9.51 7.65
C ALA A 180 21.96 -10.37 8.86
N GLY A 181 21.07 -11.13 9.50
CA GLY A 181 21.38 -12.00 10.63
C GLY A 181 21.55 -11.30 11.98
N ARG A 182 21.23 -10.01 12.09
CA ARG A 182 21.29 -9.29 13.36
C ARG A 182 20.16 -9.71 14.28
N GLN A 183 20.45 -9.80 15.57
CA GLN A 183 19.44 -9.98 16.60
C GLN A 183 18.69 -8.66 16.80
N VAL A 184 17.38 -8.68 16.61
CA VAL A 184 16.51 -7.52 16.83
C VAL A 184 15.27 -7.98 17.58
N GLN A 185 14.92 -7.27 18.65
CA GLN A 185 13.66 -7.45 19.38
C GLN A 185 12.79 -6.22 19.19
N VAL A 186 11.56 -6.42 18.74
CA VAL A 186 10.60 -5.33 18.54
C VAL A 186 9.57 -5.31 19.66
N PHE A 187 9.29 -4.12 20.18
CA PHE A 187 8.14 -3.82 21.02
C PHE A 187 7.15 -3.02 20.18
N ALA A 188 5.93 -3.52 20.02
CA ALA A 188 4.89 -2.85 19.25
C ALA A 188 3.79 -2.37 20.21
N GLY A 189 3.55 -1.06 20.26
CA GLY A 189 2.36 -0.53 20.94
C GLY A 189 1.09 -1.05 20.28
N GLU A 190 0.08 -1.44 21.05
CA GLU A 190 -1.15 -2.05 20.53
C GLU A 190 -1.85 -1.17 19.47
N SER A 191 -1.72 0.16 19.60
CA SER A 191 -2.24 1.21 18.71
C SER A 191 -3.77 1.29 18.67
N ARG A 192 -4.37 1.73 19.78
CA ARG A 192 -5.82 1.98 19.88
C ARG A 192 -6.28 3.08 18.91
N PRO A 193 -7.55 3.04 18.45
CA PRO A 193 -8.58 2.05 18.75
C PRO A 193 -8.61 0.84 17.80
N VAL A 194 -7.94 0.92 16.63
CA VAL A 194 -8.04 -0.09 15.55
C VAL A 194 -7.05 -1.25 15.73
N LEU A 195 -6.16 -1.12 16.71
CA LEU A 195 -5.20 -2.13 17.14
C LEU A 195 -4.17 -2.47 16.05
N GLN A 196 -3.65 -1.45 15.36
CA GLN A 196 -2.77 -1.67 14.22
C GLN A 196 -1.47 -2.38 14.60
N GLY A 197 -0.88 -2.03 15.73
CA GLY A 197 0.36 -2.65 16.19
C GLY A 197 0.11 -4.09 16.66
N ALA A 198 -0.94 -4.31 17.44
CA ALA A 198 -1.28 -5.66 17.92
C ALA A 198 -1.74 -6.61 16.81
N ARG A 199 -2.52 -6.13 15.83
CA ARG A 199 -3.10 -6.98 14.79
C ARG A 199 -2.21 -7.15 13.56
N LEU A 200 -1.52 -6.09 13.12
CA LEU A 200 -0.75 -6.15 11.87
C LEU A 200 0.75 -6.16 12.09
N THR A 201 1.29 -5.23 12.89
CA THR A 201 2.74 -5.17 13.11
C THR A 201 3.26 -6.44 13.78
N ALA A 202 2.58 -6.90 14.83
CA ALA A 202 2.93 -8.16 15.46
C ALA A 202 2.82 -9.34 14.48
N TRP A 203 1.72 -9.41 13.72
CA TRP A 203 1.51 -10.47 12.73
C TRP A 203 2.61 -10.50 11.66
N GLU A 204 2.93 -9.37 11.02
CA GLU A 204 3.90 -9.35 9.91
C GLU A 204 5.34 -9.55 10.36
N LEU A 205 5.68 -9.14 11.59
CA LEU A 205 7.00 -9.40 12.17
C LEU A 205 7.14 -10.87 12.55
N THR A 206 6.15 -11.46 13.22
CA THR A 206 6.15 -12.89 13.57
C THR A 206 6.14 -13.76 12.32
N HIS A 207 5.35 -13.41 11.30
CA HIS A 207 5.36 -14.10 10.00
C HIS A 207 6.73 -14.05 9.31
N ALA A 208 7.47 -12.96 9.50
CA ALA A 208 8.83 -12.82 8.99
C ALA A 208 9.92 -13.50 9.85
N GLY A 209 9.56 -14.08 11.00
CA GLY A 209 10.51 -14.70 11.94
C GLY A 209 11.17 -13.72 12.93
N ILE A 210 10.66 -12.49 13.02
CA ILE A 210 11.21 -11.43 13.86
C ILE A 210 10.53 -11.44 15.23
N PRO A 211 11.28 -11.54 16.36
CA PRO A 211 10.71 -11.47 17.70
C PRO A 211 9.97 -10.15 17.94
N CYS A 212 8.70 -10.24 18.30
CA CYS A 212 7.84 -9.08 18.59
C CYS A 212 7.09 -9.29 19.91
N THR A 213 7.05 -8.25 20.74
CA THR A 213 6.27 -8.19 21.97
C THR A 213 5.27 -7.05 21.86
N VAL A 214 3.97 -7.35 21.97
CA VAL A 214 2.93 -6.32 21.99
C VAL A 214 2.83 -5.74 23.40
N ILE A 215 2.77 -4.42 23.50
CA ILE A 215 2.55 -3.69 24.75
C ILE A 215 1.32 -2.80 24.64
N ALA A 216 0.63 -2.54 25.75
CA ALA A 216 -0.41 -1.51 25.79
C ALA A 216 0.20 -0.14 25.46
N ASP A 217 -0.55 0.75 24.80
CA ASP A 217 -0.01 2.06 24.39
C ASP A 217 0.48 2.90 25.59
N ALA A 218 -0.15 2.72 26.75
CA ALA A 218 0.22 3.40 28.00
C ALA A 218 1.41 2.77 28.75
N ALA A 219 1.97 1.67 28.25
CA ALA A 219 3.11 0.98 28.84
C ALA A 219 4.44 1.26 28.11
N ALA A 220 4.42 2.14 27.11
CA ALA A 220 5.60 2.66 26.40
C ALA A 220 6.38 3.65 27.27
#